data_AF-A0A9Q3UT94-F1
#
_entry.id   AF-A0A9Q3UT94-F1
#
_cell.length_a   1.000
_cell.length_b   1.000
_cell.length_c   1.000
_cell.angle_alpha   90.00
_cell.angle_beta   90.00
_cell.angle_gamma   90.00
#
_symmetry.space_group_name_H-M   'P 1'
#
loop_
_entity.id
_entity.type
_entity.pdbx_description
1 polymer ?
#
loop_
_entity_poly.entity_id
_entity_poly.type
_entity_poly.pdbx_seq_one_letter_code
_entity_poly.pdbx_strand_id
1 'polypeptide(L)'
;MRKRPKGKCNEELYVSKKLDLQELETLESMGLIDLFYGDESHVSSEGYVPYGWQFPDEEVAVYVEKGYKTNIFAMINRSNVCHWKTTEQNINSEFVINFLEDLSFKIQKKTVVALDNASVHRSKLLKQNIENWEQRGLFIFYLPPYSPHLNIAETLWRKLKTEWLYHEDYLEKDTLFYSVNRCMANVGKHLNIRFSQFNAK
;
A
#
# COMPACT_ATOMS: atom_id res chain seq x y z
N MET A 1 -3.35 4.76 10.56
CA MET A 1 -2.22 3.87 10.90
C MET A 1 -2.47 3.22 12.25
N ARG A 2 -2.43 1.89 12.32
CA ARG A 2 -2.64 1.15 13.57
C ARG A 2 -1.36 1.22 14.39
N LYS A 3 -1.41 1.75 15.62
CA LYS A 3 -0.21 2.03 16.43
C LYS A 3 0.51 0.78 16.96
N ARG A 4 -0.16 -0.37 17.09
CA ARG A 4 0.45 -1.65 17.54
C ARG A 4 -0.28 -2.87 16.95
N PRO A 5 0.45 -3.92 16.54
CA PRO A 5 -0.14 -5.20 16.18
C PRO A 5 -0.64 -5.98 17.42
N LYS A 6 -1.64 -6.85 17.22
CA LYS A 6 -2.39 -7.53 18.31
C LYS A 6 -1.77 -8.88 18.77
N GLY A 7 -0.65 -9.31 18.20
CA GLY A 7 -0.06 -10.63 18.48
C GLY A 7 1.46 -10.63 18.58
N LYS A 8 2.02 -11.59 19.32
CA LYS A 8 3.45 -11.89 19.32
C LYS A 8 3.81 -12.58 18.00
N CYS A 9 4.73 -12.01 17.23
CA CYS A 9 5.28 -12.69 16.07
C CYS A 9 6.14 -13.87 16.55
N ASN A 10 6.08 -15.00 15.84
CA ASN A 10 7.08 -16.05 16.02
C ASN A 10 8.42 -15.47 15.52
N GLU A 11 9.40 -15.35 16.41
CA GLU A 11 10.69 -14.69 16.14
C GLU A 11 11.48 -15.41 15.04
N GLU A 12 11.47 -16.75 15.02
CA GLU A 12 12.18 -17.54 13.99
C GLU A 12 11.59 -17.30 12.61
N LEU A 13 10.25 -17.31 12.51
CA LEU A 13 9.54 -17.02 11.25
C LEU A 13 9.79 -15.58 10.79
N TYR A 14 9.83 -14.62 11.73
CA TYR A 14 10.14 -13.23 11.43
C TYR A 14 11.54 -13.07 10.84
N VAL A 15 12.54 -13.67 11.48
CA VAL A 15 13.94 -13.59 11.04
C VAL A 15 14.10 -14.24 9.66
N SER A 16 13.57 -15.44 9.46
CA SER A 16 13.61 -16.12 8.16
C SER A 16 12.96 -15.29 7.06
N LYS A 17 11.75 -14.77 7.28
CA LYS A 17 11.06 -13.94 6.29
C LYS A 17 11.76 -12.60 6.04
N LYS A 18 12.41 -12.01 7.04
CA LYS A 18 13.21 -10.79 6.87
C LYS A 18 14.43 -11.06 5.99
N LEU A 19 15.07 -12.22 6.12
CA LEU A 19 16.17 -12.66 5.26
C LEU A 19 15.70 -12.89 3.82
N ASP A 20 14.60 -13.63 3.61
CA ASP A 20 14.01 -13.83 2.28
C ASP A 20 13.73 -12.48 1.59
N LEU A 21 13.15 -11.52 2.33
CA LEU A 21 12.86 -10.19 1.81
C LEU A 21 14.13 -9.41 1.45
N GLN A 22 15.20 -9.57 2.23
CA GLN A 22 16.49 -8.94 1.92
C GLN A 22 17.10 -9.49 0.62
N GLU A 23 16.97 -10.79 0.37
CA GLU A 23 17.41 -11.40 -0.89
C GLU A 23 16.62 -10.85 -2.07
N LEU A 24 15.29 -10.73 -1.95
CA LEU A 24 14.43 -10.13 -2.98
C LEU A 24 14.81 -8.68 -3.29
N GLU A 25 15.07 -7.88 -2.26
CA GLU A 25 15.55 -6.48 -2.41
C GLU A 25 16.91 -6.43 -3.13
N THR A 26 17.80 -7.37 -2.82
CA THR A 26 19.09 -7.48 -3.49
C THR A 26 18.91 -7.81 -4.98
N LEU A 27 18.05 -8.78 -5.31
CA LEU A 27 17.74 -9.17 -6.69
C LEU A 27 17.08 -8.05 -7.48
N GLU A 28 16.22 -7.24 -6.85
CA GLU A 28 15.63 -6.05 -7.48
C GLU A 28 16.70 -4.99 -7.75
N SER A 29 17.59 -4.73 -6.80
CA SER A 29 18.69 -3.77 -6.96
C SER A 29 19.67 -4.16 -8.08
N MET A 30 19.84 -5.47 -8.31
CA MET A 30 20.62 -6.03 -9.43
C MET A 30 19.86 -5.97 -10.76
N GLY A 31 18.58 -5.58 -10.76
CA GLY A 31 17.75 -5.52 -11.94
C GLY A 31 17.29 -6.88 -12.46
N LEU A 32 17.35 -7.94 -11.66
CA LEU A 32 16.98 -9.31 -12.04
C LEU A 32 15.48 -9.58 -11.91
N ILE A 33 14.85 -8.99 -10.89
CA ILE A 33 13.40 -9.06 -10.65
C ILE A 33 12.83 -7.65 -10.47
N ASP A 34 11.50 -7.53 -10.51
CA ASP A 34 10.80 -6.34 -10.05
C ASP A 34 10.08 -6.67 -8.74
N LEU A 35 10.32 -5.87 -7.69
CA LEU A 35 9.71 -6.06 -6.37
C LEU A 35 8.72 -4.94 -6.09
N PHE A 36 7.45 -5.29 -5.90
CA PHE A 36 6.39 -4.38 -5.52
C PHE A 36 5.87 -4.69 -4.13
N TYR A 37 5.50 -3.65 -3.39
CA TYR A 37 4.87 -3.74 -2.09
C TYR A 37 3.41 -3.31 -2.22
N GLY A 38 2.49 -4.22 -1.93
CA GLY A 38 1.05 -4.00 -2.01
C GLY A 38 0.42 -3.79 -0.64
N ASP A 39 -0.56 -2.89 -0.58
CA ASP A 39 -1.35 -2.63 0.62
C ASP A 39 -2.71 -1.99 0.28
N GLU A 40 -3.64 -2.07 1.22
CA GLU A 40 -4.92 -1.38 1.16
C GLU A 40 -4.94 -0.12 2.03
N SER A 41 -5.56 0.93 1.52
CA SER A 41 -5.95 2.07 2.34
C SER A 41 -7.34 2.57 1.99
N HIS A 42 -7.92 3.33 2.89
CA HIS A 42 -9.12 4.12 2.61
C HIS A 42 -8.86 5.58 2.93
N VAL A 43 -9.45 6.48 2.15
CA VAL A 43 -9.52 7.91 2.43
C VAL A 43 -10.99 8.25 2.67
N SER A 44 -11.29 8.89 3.80
CA SER A 44 -12.65 9.27 4.19
C SER A 44 -12.78 10.77 4.38
N SER A 45 -14.00 11.27 4.19
CA SER A 45 -14.42 12.65 4.47
C SER A 45 -14.28 13.06 5.95
N GLU A 46 -14.07 12.09 6.84
CA GLU A 46 -13.72 12.38 8.23
C GLU A 46 -12.35 13.09 8.36
N GLY A 47 -11.59 13.18 7.27
CA GLY A 47 -10.32 13.87 7.21
C GLY A 47 -9.21 13.13 7.95
N TYR A 48 -7.99 13.63 7.79
CA TYR A 48 -6.89 13.31 8.68
C TYR A 48 -6.71 14.49 9.62
N VAL A 49 -6.88 14.29 10.94
CA VAL A 49 -6.54 15.33 11.92
C VAL A 49 -5.02 15.34 12.08
N PRO A 50 -4.31 16.37 11.56
CA PRO A 50 -2.87 16.44 11.70
C PRO A 50 -2.50 16.70 13.17
N TYR A 51 -1.33 16.22 13.57
CA TYR A 51 -0.78 16.57 14.87
C TYR A 51 -0.15 17.97 14.79
N GLY A 52 -0.54 18.86 15.69
CA GLY A 52 -0.04 20.24 15.74
C GLY A 52 0.04 20.77 17.16
N TRP A 53 0.82 21.83 17.34
CA TRP A 53 0.83 22.64 18.55
C TRP A 53 -0.19 23.77 18.36
N GLN A 54 -1.03 24.00 19.36
CA GLN A 54 -1.99 25.10 19.38
C GLN A 54 -1.74 25.96 20.62
N PHE A 55 -1.89 27.27 20.48
CA PHE A 55 -1.87 28.16 21.64
C PHE A 55 -3.21 28.08 22.40
N PRO A 56 -3.25 28.40 23.70
CA PRO A 56 -4.47 28.29 24.51
C PRO A 56 -5.65 29.14 24.01
N ASP A 57 -5.37 30.17 23.21
CA ASP A 57 -6.31 31.13 22.63
C ASP A 57 -6.73 30.80 21.18
N GLU A 58 -6.22 29.71 20.60
CA GLU A 58 -6.58 29.27 19.24
C GLU A 58 -7.68 28.18 19.27
N GLU A 59 -8.79 28.43 18.59
CA GLU A 59 -9.78 27.40 18.26
C GLU A 59 -9.48 26.78 16.89
N VAL A 60 -8.66 25.73 16.87
CA VAL A 60 -8.40 24.95 15.66
C VAL A 60 -9.39 23.80 15.56
N ALA A 61 -10.31 23.89 14.61
CA ALA A 61 -11.26 22.82 14.30
C ALA A 61 -11.07 22.33 12.86
N VAL A 62 -11.21 21.02 12.66
CA VAL A 62 -11.29 20.41 11.33
C VAL A 62 -12.74 20.03 11.10
N TYR A 63 -13.33 20.52 10.02
CA TYR A 63 -14.67 20.10 9.62
C TYR A 63 -14.65 18.62 9.25
N VAL A 64 -15.51 17.83 9.89
CA VAL A 64 -15.66 16.39 9.68
C VAL A 64 -17.08 16.15 9.20
N GLU A 65 -17.24 15.71 7.95
CA GLU A 65 -18.52 15.23 7.45
C GLU A 65 -18.47 13.69 7.39
N LYS A 66 -19.48 13.01 7.95
CA LYS A 66 -19.60 11.55 7.82
C LYS A 66 -20.39 11.22 6.57
N GLY A 67 -19.72 11.01 5.44
CA GLY A 67 -20.42 10.76 4.19
C GLY A 67 -19.74 9.76 3.26
N TYR A 68 -18.51 10.04 2.88
CA TYR A 68 -17.91 9.38 1.72
C TYR A 68 -16.53 8.80 2.01
N LYS A 69 -16.30 7.60 1.49
CA LYS A 69 -15.04 6.87 1.58
C LYS A 69 -14.65 6.34 0.20
N THR A 70 -13.38 6.41 -0.12
CA THR A 70 -12.79 5.71 -1.26
C THR A 70 -11.76 4.72 -0.74
N ASN A 71 -11.87 3.47 -1.16
CA ASN A 71 -10.89 2.44 -0.88
C ASN A 71 -9.91 2.37 -2.05
N ILE A 72 -8.65 2.19 -1.73
CA ILE A 72 -7.54 2.19 -2.67
C ILE A 72 -6.73 0.93 -2.40
N PHE A 73 -6.52 0.13 -3.44
CA PHE A 73 -5.45 -0.85 -3.44
C PHE A 73 -4.32 -0.30 -4.30
N ALA A 74 -3.10 -0.30 -3.78
CA ALA A 74 -1.94 0.08 -4.55
C ALA A 74 -0.75 -0.82 -4.28
N MET A 75 0.07 -0.94 -5.32
CA MET A 75 1.38 -1.57 -5.31
C MET A 75 2.41 -0.54 -5.73
N ILE A 76 3.52 -0.46 -5.00
CA ILE A 76 4.60 0.48 -5.28
C ILE A 76 5.96 -0.19 -5.15
N ASN A 77 6.89 0.14 -6.02
CA ASN A 77 8.30 -0.25 -5.88
C ASN A 77 9.17 0.93 -5.40
N ARG A 78 10.43 0.65 -5.07
CA ARG A 78 11.37 1.69 -4.61
C ARG A 78 11.70 2.74 -5.68
N SER A 79 11.51 2.39 -6.94
CA SER A 79 11.63 3.29 -8.08
C SER A 79 10.39 4.17 -8.31
N ASN A 80 9.41 4.16 -7.39
CA ASN A 80 8.15 4.90 -7.46
C ASN A 80 7.21 4.51 -8.63
N VAL A 81 7.44 3.37 -9.27
CA VAL A 81 6.45 2.77 -10.17
C VAL A 81 5.29 2.30 -9.31
N CYS A 82 4.10 2.82 -9.60
CA CYS A 82 2.90 2.55 -8.83
C CYS A 82 1.78 2.03 -9.71
N HIS A 83 1.20 0.91 -9.32
CA HIS A 83 -0.04 0.37 -9.87
C HIS A 83 -1.12 0.50 -8.82
N TRP A 84 -2.28 1.06 -9.17
CA TRP A 84 -3.34 1.31 -8.19
C TRP A 84 -4.72 1.20 -8.82
N LYS A 85 -5.72 0.96 -7.97
CA LYS A 85 -7.15 0.97 -8.35
C LYS A 85 -7.97 1.46 -7.17
N THR A 86 -8.93 2.34 -7.46
CA THR A 86 -9.89 2.86 -6.47
C THR A 86 -11.23 2.16 -6.59
N THR A 87 -11.96 2.08 -5.49
CA THR A 87 -13.31 1.55 -5.43
C THR A 87 -14.08 2.16 -4.25
N GLU A 88 -15.38 2.40 -4.44
CA GLU A 88 -16.27 2.82 -3.35
C GLU A 88 -16.71 1.64 -2.47
N GLN A 89 -16.63 0.42 -3.02
CA GLN A 89 -16.98 -0.81 -2.32
C GLN A 89 -15.82 -1.29 -1.45
N ASN A 90 -16.09 -2.17 -0.50
CA ASN A 90 -15.02 -2.77 0.31
C ASN A 90 -14.09 -3.60 -0.59
N ILE A 91 -12.79 -3.49 -0.36
CA ILE A 91 -11.79 -4.33 -1.02
C ILE A 91 -11.96 -5.76 -0.49
N ASN A 92 -12.39 -6.66 -1.37
CA ASN A 92 -12.51 -8.09 -1.10
C ASN A 92 -11.41 -8.85 -1.84
N SER A 93 -11.31 -10.16 -1.57
CA SER A 93 -10.30 -11.01 -2.23
C SER A 93 -10.45 -11.03 -3.75
N GLU A 94 -11.67 -10.96 -4.28
CA GLU A 94 -11.92 -10.96 -5.72
C GLU A 94 -11.37 -9.71 -6.40
N PHE A 95 -11.50 -8.54 -5.76
CA PHE A 95 -10.93 -7.29 -6.25
C PHE A 95 -9.41 -7.39 -6.36
N VAL A 96 -8.73 -7.94 -5.34
CA VAL A 96 -7.28 -8.14 -5.33
C VAL A 96 -6.87 -9.16 -6.41
N ILE A 97 -7.63 -10.26 -6.56
CA ILE A 97 -7.36 -11.28 -7.58
C ILE A 97 -7.46 -10.69 -8.97
N ASN A 98 -8.53 -9.96 -9.28
CA ASN A 98 -8.70 -9.31 -10.58
C ASN A 98 -7.57 -8.31 -10.86
N PHE A 99 -7.14 -7.58 -9.82
CA PHE A 99 -6.01 -6.66 -9.94
C PHE A 99 -4.68 -7.38 -10.26
N LEU A 100 -4.38 -8.47 -9.55
CA LEU A 100 -3.17 -9.27 -9.77
C LEU A 100 -3.22 -10.03 -11.10
N GLU A 101 -4.39 -10.50 -11.51
CA GLU A 101 -4.63 -11.13 -12.80
C GLU A 101 -4.33 -10.14 -13.94
N ASP A 102 -4.90 -8.93 -13.89
CA ASP A 102 -4.64 -7.85 -14.85
C ASP A 102 -3.15 -7.48 -14.91
N LEU A 103 -2.45 -7.53 -13.77
CA LEU A 103 -1.02 -7.29 -13.70
C LEU A 103 -0.22 -8.43 -14.32
N SER A 104 -0.62 -9.69 -14.07
CA SER A 104 0.06 -10.89 -14.57
C SER A 104 0.15 -10.93 -16.11
N PHE A 105 -0.79 -10.28 -16.81
CA PHE A 105 -0.77 -10.15 -18.27
C PHE A 105 0.15 -9.04 -18.79
N LYS A 106 0.53 -8.08 -17.94
CA LYS A 106 1.31 -6.90 -18.31
C LYS A 106 2.79 -7.01 -17.96
N ILE A 107 3.15 -7.94 -17.09
CA ILE A 107 4.54 -8.12 -16.66
C ILE A 107 5.39 -8.66 -17.82
N GLN A 108 6.61 -8.12 -17.95
CA GLN A 108 7.60 -8.56 -18.94
C GLN A 108 8.82 -9.22 -18.27
N LYS A 109 8.90 -9.10 -16.95
CA LYS A 109 10.00 -9.56 -16.11
C LYS A 109 9.42 -10.26 -14.89
N LYS A 110 10.21 -11.16 -14.31
CA LYS A 110 9.82 -11.84 -13.06
C LYS A 110 9.52 -10.79 -12.01
N THR A 111 8.28 -10.78 -11.55
CA THR A 111 7.75 -9.76 -10.66
C THR A 111 7.31 -10.43 -9.36
N VAL A 112 7.79 -9.91 -8.24
CA VAL A 112 7.43 -10.37 -6.91
C VAL A 112 6.59 -9.30 -6.23
N VAL A 113 5.44 -9.69 -5.67
CA VAL A 113 4.55 -8.80 -4.93
C VAL A 113 4.59 -9.18 -3.46
N ALA A 114 5.17 -8.30 -2.64
CA ALA A 114 5.14 -8.38 -1.19
C ALA A 114 3.79 -7.87 -0.67
N LEU A 115 2.99 -8.77 -0.09
CA LEU A 115 1.69 -8.47 0.53
C LEU A 115 1.75 -8.68 2.04
N ASP A 116 0.87 -7.98 2.75
CA ASP A 116 0.64 -8.24 4.17
C ASP A 116 -0.17 -9.55 4.36
N ASN A 117 -0.45 -9.89 5.62
CA ASN A 117 -1.16 -11.13 5.95
C ASN A 117 -2.67 -10.93 6.18
N ALA A 118 -3.26 -9.87 5.61
CA ALA A 118 -4.69 -9.65 5.71
C ALA A 118 -5.46 -10.85 5.14
N SER A 119 -6.66 -11.09 5.69
CA SER A 119 -7.50 -12.21 5.27
C SER A 119 -7.88 -12.13 3.79
N VAL A 120 -7.96 -10.92 3.24
CA VAL A 120 -8.24 -10.68 1.81
C VAL A 120 -7.16 -11.28 0.91
N HIS A 121 -5.89 -11.23 1.33
CA HIS A 121 -4.74 -11.79 0.60
C HIS A 121 -4.56 -13.29 0.81
N ARG A 122 -5.18 -13.88 1.84
CA ARG A 122 -5.02 -15.30 2.19
C ARG A 122 -6.20 -16.19 1.80
N SER A 123 -7.09 -15.69 0.94
CA SER A 123 -8.26 -16.46 0.52
C SER A 123 -7.89 -17.73 -0.24
N LYS A 124 -8.74 -18.75 -0.15
CA LYS A 124 -8.59 -20.00 -0.94
C LYS A 124 -8.55 -19.72 -2.43
N LEU A 125 -9.36 -18.76 -2.89
CA LEU A 125 -9.43 -18.37 -4.30
C LEU A 125 -8.11 -17.76 -4.78
N LEU A 126 -7.47 -16.95 -3.94
CA LEU A 126 -6.15 -16.39 -4.28
C LEU A 126 -5.12 -17.52 -4.42
N LYS A 127 -5.09 -18.47 -3.48
CA LYS A 127 -4.17 -19.63 -3.55
C LYS A 127 -4.33 -20.46 -4.82
N GLN A 128 -5.56 -20.61 -5.32
CA GLN A 128 -5.83 -21.33 -6.57
C GLN A 128 -5.28 -20.62 -7.81
N ASN A 129 -5.12 -19.29 -7.77
CA ASN A 129 -4.59 -18.51 -8.88
C ASN A 129 -3.07 -18.32 -8.83
N ILE A 130 -2.42 -18.58 -7.68
CA ILE A 130 -0.97 -18.43 -7.53
C ILE A 130 -0.22 -19.23 -8.60
N GLU A 131 -0.56 -20.50 -8.82
CA GLU A 131 0.13 -21.35 -9.80
C GLU A 131 0.05 -20.77 -11.22
N ASN A 132 -1.10 -20.22 -11.61
CA ASN A 132 -1.29 -19.58 -12.91
C ASN A 132 -0.46 -18.29 -13.04
N TRP A 133 -0.37 -17.51 -11.97
CA TRP A 133 0.43 -16.30 -11.91
C TRP A 133 1.92 -16.59 -11.97
N GLU A 134 2.39 -17.61 -11.26
CA GLU A 134 3.80 -18.02 -11.25
C GLU A 134 4.26 -18.48 -12.64
N GLN A 135 3.40 -19.20 -13.38
CA GLN A 135 3.66 -19.55 -14.78
C GLN A 135 3.81 -18.33 -15.69
N ARG A 136 3.13 -17.23 -15.37
CA ARG A 136 3.25 -15.94 -16.07
C ARG A 136 4.39 -15.06 -15.54
N GLY A 137 5.08 -15.51 -14.49
CA GLY A 137 6.21 -14.81 -13.88
C GLY A 137 5.84 -13.85 -12.75
N LEU A 138 4.61 -13.93 -12.22
CA LEU A 138 4.15 -13.17 -11.07
C LEU A 138 4.18 -14.05 -9.81
N PHE A 139 4.97 -13.67 -8.81
CA PHE A 139 5.14 -14.40 -7.57
C PHE A 139 4.61 -13.58 -6.39
N ILE A 140 3.97 -14.25 -5.43
CA ILE A 140 3.46 -13.60 -4.22
C ILE A 140 4.36 -13.92 -3.03
N PHE A 141 4.87 -12.88 -2.38
CA PHE A 141 5.61 -12.98 -1.14
C PHE A 141 4.76 -12.42 0.00
N TYR A 142 4.57 -13.18 1.07
CA TYR A 142 3.91 -12.67 2.28
C TYR A 142 4.95 -12.14 3.25
N LEU A 143 4.79 -10.88 3.65
CA LEU A 143 5.58 -10.26 4.69
C LEU A 143 5.47 -11.04 6.02
N PRO A 144 6.43 -10.90 6.94
CA PRO A 144 6.25 -11.44 8.27
C PRO A 144 4.96 -10.88 8.93
N PRO A 145 4.21 -11.69 9.70
CA PRO A 145 3.05 -11.20 10.42
C PRO A 145 3.39 -9.98 11.26
N TYR A 146 2.45 -9.05 11.38
CA TYR A 146 2.58 -7.90 12.29
C TYR A 146 3.79 -6.98 12.01
N SER A 147 4.24 -6.89 10.77
CA SER A 147 5.44 -6.14 10.37
C SER A 147 5.16 -4.97 9.40
N PRO A 148 4.31 -4.02 9.80
CA PRO A 148 3.92 -2.88 8.95
C PRO A 148 5.11 -2.04 8.48
N HIS A 149 6.15 -1.93 9.32
CA HIS A 149 7.39 -1.19 9.03
C HIS A 149 8.19 -1.74 7.85
N LEU A 150 7.94 -2.99 7.42
CA LEU A 150 8.58 -3.58 6.23
C LEU A 150 7.82 -3.24 4.94
N ASN A 151 6.57 -2.77 5.04
CA ASN A 151 5.75 -2.46 3.88
C ASN A 151 5.92 -0.98 3.49
N ILE A 152 6.67 -0.71 2.41
CA ILE A 152 6.87 0.67 1.95
C ILE A 152 5.59 1.34 1.45
N ALA A 153 4.54 0.57 1.11
CA ALA A 153 3.25 1.12 0.74
C ALA A 153 2.60 1.92 1.90
N GLU A 154 2.93 1.62 3.16
CA GLU A 154 2.50 2.45 4.28
C GLU A 154 3.03 3.89 4.20
N THR A 155 4.25 4.06 3.65
CA THR A 155 4.82 5.39 3.43
C THR A 155 4.07 6.12 2.32
N LEU A 156 3.64 5.43 1.27
CA LEU A 156 2.78 5.99 0.22
C LEU A 156 1.48 6.53 0.83
N TRP A 157 0.83 5.77 1.71
CA TRP A 157 -0.40 6.22 2.36
C TRP A 157 -0.20 7.40 3.30
N ARG A 158 0.91 7.43 4.03
CA ARG A 158 1.27 8.59 4.85
C ARG A 158 1.45 9.84 4.00
N LYS A 159 2.20 9.73 2.89
CA LYS A 159 2.41 10.85 1.97
C LYS A 159 1.09 11.34 1.36
N LEU A 160 0.26 10.42 0.88
CA LEU A 160 -1.05 10.74 0.32
C LEU A 160 -1.93 11.52 1.31
N LYS A 161 -2.08 11.02 2.53
CA LYS A 161 -3.03 11.58 3.51
C LYS A 161 -2.52 12.81 4.25
N THR A 162 -1.20 12.97 4.38
CA THR A 162 -0.60 14.03 5.20
C THR A 162 0.03 15.15 4.37
N GLU A 163 0.46 14.87 3.14
CA GLU A 163 1.21 15.85 2.34
C GLU A 163 0.57 16.17 0.99
N TRP A 164 -0.17 15.26 0.38
CA TRP A 164 -0.68 15.44 -0.99
C TRP A 164 -2.16 15.83 -1.07
N LEU A 165 -2.95 15.45 -0.06
CA LEU A 165 -4.34 15.87 0.07
C LEU A 165 -4.43 17.08 1.00
N TYR A 166 -5.11 18.12 0.53
CA TYR A 166 -5.38 19.35 1.28
C TYR A 166 -6.72 19.29 1.98
N HIS A 167 -6.95 20.14 2.98
CA HIS A 167 -8.22 20.17 3.70
C HIS A 167 -9.42 20.40 2.77
N GLU A 168 -9.25 21.26 1.76
CA GLU A 168 -10.25 21.56 0.72
C GLU A 168 -10.70 20.31 -0.05
N ASP A 169 -9.82 19.33 -0.23
CA ASP A 169 -10.13 18.09 -0.94
C ASP A 169 -11.14 17.22 -0.18
N TYR A 170 -11.31 17.43 1.14
CA TYR A 170 -12.22 16.66 1.99
C TYR A 170 -13.61 17.29 2.13
N LEU A 171 -13.91 18.36 1.39
CA LEU A 171 -15.19 19.07 1.49
C LEU A 171 -16.31 18.43 0.67
N GLU A 172 -15.97 17.87 -0.50
CA GLU A 172 -16.94 17.25 -1.41
C GLU A 172 -16.48 15.88 -1.87
N LYS A 173 -17.43 14.97 -2.11
CA LYS A 173 -17.15 13.59 -2.56
C LYS A 173 -16.35 13.57 -3.87
N ASP A 174 -16.83 14.29 -4.87
CA ASP A 174 -16.24 14.26 -6.21
C ASP A 174 -14.84 14.88 -6.21
N THR A 175 -14.66 15.97 -5.45
CA THR A 175 -13.36 16.61 -5.24
C THR A 175 -12.38 15.67 -4.54
N LEU A 176 -12.80 14.97 -3.49
CA LEU A 176 -11.94 14.00 -2.79
C LEU A 176 -11.48 12.90 -3.75
N PHE A 177 -12.41 12.34 -4.52
CA PHE A 177 -12.13 11.22 -5.41
C PHE A 177 -11.24 11.65 -6.56
N TYR A 178 -11.50 12.82 -7.12
CA TYR A 178 -10.66 13.44 -8.13
C TYR A 178 -9.24 13.69 -7.60
N SER A 179 -9.11 14.31 -6.43
CA SER A 179 -7.80 14.62 -5.84
C SER A 179 -7.02 13.37 -5.47
N VAL A 180 -7.67 12.32 -4.96
CA VAL A 180 -7.04 11.01 -4.74
C VAL A 180 -6.53 10.42 -6.05
N ASN A 181 -7.37 10.34 -7.09
CA ASN A 181 -6.99 9.79 -8.39
C ASN A 181 -5.86 10.62 -9.03
N ARG A 182 -5.91 11.95 -8.93
CA ARG A 182 -4.88 12.88 -9.41
C ARG A 182 -3.56 12.65 -8.69
N CYS A 183 -3.56 12.52 -7.36
CA CYS A 183 -2.35 12.26 -6.60
C CYS A 183 -1.74 10.91 -7.01
N MET A 184 -2.55 9.85 -7.03
CA MET A 184 -2.10 8.51 -7.40
C MET A 184 -1.58 8.44 -8.85
N ALA A 185 -2.20 9.15 -9.79
CA ALA A 185 -1.74 9.23 -11.19
C ALA A 185 -0.41 9.99 -11.36
N ASN A 186 -0.05 10.84 -10.39
CA ASN A 186 1.18 11.63 -10.38
C ASN A 186 2.34 10.97 -9.61
N VAL A 187 2.08 9.86 -8.91
CA VAL A 187 3.13 9.06 -8.25
C VAL A 187 4.12 8.54 -9.32
N GLY A 188 5.41 8.73 -9.09
CA GLY A 188 6.47 8.35 -10.02
C GLY A 188 6.68 9.33 -11.19
N LYS A 189 5.86 10.38 -11.28
CA LYS A 189 6.00 11.46 -12.28
C LYS A 189 6.39 12.78 -11.60
N HIS A 190 5.44 13.35 -10.86
CA HIS A 190 5.60 14.62 -10.14
C HIS A 190 5.69 14.41 -8.63
N LEU A 191 5.10 13.32 -8.12
CA LEU A 191 5.14 12.95 -6.71
C LEU A 191 6.06 11.75 -6.53
N ASN A 192 7.24 12.00 -5.95
CA ASN A 192 8.25 10.97 -5.72
C ASN A 192 8.54 10.83 -4.24
N ILE A 193 8.63 9.58 -3.79
CA ILE A 193 8.98 9.22 -2.42
C ILE A 193 10.43 8.74 -2.42
N ARG A 194 11.24 9.34 -1.54
CA ARG A 194 12.60 8.85 -1.27
C ARG A 194 12.52 7.75 -0.23
N PHE A 195 12.50 6.50 -0.68
CA PHE A 195 12.53 5.36 0.22
C PHE A 195 13.95 5.14 0.77
N SER A 196 14.08 4.88 2.07
CA SER A 196 15.34 4.43 2.67
C SER A 196 15.67 3.02 2.19
N GLN A 197 16.95 2.71 1.94
CA GLN A 197 17.36 1.34 1.60
C GLN A 197 16.86 0.33 2.64
N PHE A 198 16.54 -0.88 2.19
CA PHE A 198 16.16 -1.95 3.09
C PHE A 198 17.35 -2.27 4.00
N ASN A 199 17.19 -2.02 5.31
CA ASN A 199 18.24 -2.28 6.28
C ASN A 199 17.89 -3.54 7.05
N ALA A 200 18.69 -4.59 6.85
CA ALA A 200 18.51 -5.87 7.50
C ALA A 200 19.09 -5.95 8.92
N LYS A 201 19.80 -4.89 9.36
CA LYS A 201 20.33 -4.79 10.74
C LYS A 201 19.23 -4.85 11.79
#